data_AF-A0A356U877-F1
#
_entry.id   AF-A0A356U877-F1
#
_cell.length_a   1.000
_cell.length_b   1.000
_cell.length_c   1.000
_cell.angle_alpha   90.00
_cell.angle_beta   90.00
_cell.angle_gamma   90.00
#
_symmetry.space_group_name_H-M   'P 1'
#
loop_
_entity.id
_entity.type
_entity.pdbx_description
1 polymer ?
#
loop_
_entity_poly.entity_id
_entity_poly.type
_entity_poly.pdbx_seq_one_letter_code
_entity_poly.pdbx_strand_id
1 'polypeptide(L)'
;MADNKEGLKRNAWMRIEDKELDQVFDFNEGYIDFLSRVKTEREAVDYIVKLARLKGFTDIDKINQLEAGQKLIITEKGKICALLVMGNRPLEEGINMVASHLDSPRLDLKARPVYEADGVTLLKTHYYGGIKKYQWVSIPLALHGVVVKKDGQKINVCIGEKDSDIVFTIADLLPHLGKEQMEKKASEVVSGEALNALAGSMPLREEENDSIKKYFMQLLKESYNIEEDDFTSAELQLVPAYAAREVGLDRSMVGAYGQDDRVSAYTSLQAILEVEKPERTALCLFVDKEEIGSTGNTGLQSLLIENIMAEILHKAGEHDYFMLRKCLAASYALSADVNAAIDPNYPEVFEKMNCSFLSNGVVLTKYTGSRGKAESNDANPEYLGAIRALFDNHNVVWQVGELGKV
;
A
#
# COMPACT_ATOMS: atom_id res chain seq x y z
N MET A 1 16.40 -32.65 -13.02
CA MET A 1 17.75 -32.06 -13.30
C MET A 1 17.77 -31.19 -14.56
N ALA A 2 17.01 -31.50 -15.62
CA ALA A 2 16.88 -30.62 -16.80
C ALA A 2 16.10 -29.32 -16.48
N ASP A 3 14.97 -29.42 -15.77
CA ASP A 3 14.16 -28.25 -15.35
C ASP A 3 14.94 -27.23 -14.49
N ASN A 4 15.88 -27.70 -13.67
CA ASN A 4 16.61 -26.83 -12.75
C ASN A 4 17.63 -25.91 -13.47
N LYS A 5 18.14 -26.33 -14.64
CA LYS A 5 19.05 -25.52 -15.45
C LYS A 5 18.32 -24.42 -16.22
N GLU A 6 17.05 -24.63 -16.56
CA GLU A 6 16.25 -23.64 -17.27
C GLU A 6 15.68 -22.59 -16.32
N GLY A 7 15.31 -22.99 -15.10
CA GLY A 7 14.90 -22.06 -14.03
C GLY A 7 15.98 -21.04 -13.66
N LEU A 8 17.24 -21.46 -13.56
CA LEU A 8 18.36 -20.56 -13.25
C LEU A 8 18.66 -19.53 -14.36
N LYS A 9 18.29 -19.80 -15.63
CA LYS A 9 18.50 -18.83 -16.72
C LYS A 9 17.62 -17.58 -16.58
N ARG A 10 16.46 -17.71 -15.94
CA ARG A 10 15.50 -16.61 -15.72
C ARG A 10 15.71 -15.91 -14.38
N ASN A 11 16.60 -16.43 -13.54
CA ASN A 11 16.87 -15.87 -12.23
C ASN A 11 17.68 -14.57 -12.37
N ALA A 12 17.18 -13.50 -11.77
CA ALA A 12 17.75 -12.17 -11.79
C ALA A 12 19.14 -12.13 -11.15
N TRP A 13 19.39 -12.89 -10.07
CA TRP A 13 20.70 -12.98 -9.43
C TRP A 13 21.79 -13.54 -10.36
N MET A 14 21.42 -14.35 -11.35
CA MET A 14 22.36 -14.87 -12.35
C MET A 14 22.66 -13.87 -13.47
N ARG A 15 21.89 -12.77 -13.55
CA ARG A 15 22.02 -11.71 -14.56
C ARG A 15 22.58 -10.41 -14.01
N ILE A 16 22.52 -10.22 -12.69
CA ILE A 16 23.13 -9.11 -11.98
C ILE A 16 24.64 -9.32 -11.98
N GLU A 17 25.40 -8.32 -12.44
CA GLU A 17 26.86 -8.34 -12.34
C GLU A 17 27.30 -8.03 -10.90
N ASP A 18 28.49 -8.52 -10.48
CA ASP A 18 29.00 -8.29 -9.12
C ASP A 18 29.03 -6.79 -8.73
N LYS A 19 29.27 -5.90 -9.70
CA LYS A 19 29.30 -4.44 -9.48
C LYS A 19 27.91 -3.81 -9.29
N GLU A 20 26.85 -4.49 -9.73
CA GLU A 20 25.46 -4.05 -9.61
C GLU A 20 24.81 -4.60 -8.33
N LEU A 21 25.41 -5.63 -7.73
CA LEU A 21 24.90 -6.27 -6.52
C LEU A 21 24.79 -5.28 -5.35
N ASP A 22 25.79 -4.42 -5.17
CA ASP A 22 25.76 -3.37 -4.14
C ASP A 22 24.59 -2.39 -4.37
N GLN A 23 24.30 -2.03 -5.62
CA GLN A 23 23.17 -1.15 -5.95
C GLN A 23 21.82 -1.79 -5.63
N VAL A 24 21.70 -3.11 -5.80
CA VAL A 24 20.49 -3.86 -5.43
C VAL A 24 20.28 -3.80 -3.91
N PHE A 25 21.34 -4.02 -3.13
CA PHE A 25 21.25 -3.94 -1.68
C PHE A 25 20.97 -2.51 -1.19
N ASP A 26 21.64 -1.50 -1.75
CA ASP A 26 21.39 -0.08 -1.44
C ASP A 26 19.93 0.33 -1.76
N PHE A 27 19.39 -0.12 -2.90
CA PHE A 27 17.99 0.12 -3.25
C PHE A 27 17.03 -0.53 -2.23
N ASN A 28 17.36 -1.75 -1.81
CA ASN A 28 16.58 -2.50 -0.83
C ASN A 28 16.67 -1.91 0.57
N GLU A 29 17.78 -1.31 0.98
CA GLU A 29 17.88 -0.58 2.25
C GLU A 29 16.90 0.60 2.28
N GLY A 30 16.79 1.35 1.19
CA GLY A 30 15.79 2.41 1.06
C GLY A 30 14.35 1.89 1.11
N TYR A 31 14.08 0.72 0.51
CA TYR A 31 12.77 0.07 0.56
C TYR A 31 12.40 -0.41 1.98
N ILE A 32 13.37 -1.01 2.69
CA ILE A 32 13.23 -1.42 4.09
C ILE A 32 12.96 -0.21 4.97
N ASP A 33 13.68 0.91 4.77
CA ASP A 33 13.43 2.15 5.50
C ASP A 33 12.02 2.70 5.24
N PHE A 34 11.60 2.72 3.97
CA PHE A 34 10.25 3.16 3.59
C PHE A 34 9.16 2.33 4.29
N LEU A 35 9.19 1.00 4.21
CA LEU A 35 8.21 0.12 4.86
C LEU A 35 8.28 0.14 6.40
N SER A 36 9.45 0.44 6.95
CA SER A 36 9.61 0.58 8.39
C SER A 36 8.96 1.86 8.90
N ARG A 37 8.93 2.93 8.11
CA ARG A 37 8.35 4.23 8.49
C ARG A 37 6.88 4.40 8.12
N VAL A 38 6.46 3.78 7.02
CA VAL A 38 5.14 4.00 6.42
C VAL A 38 4.25 2.79 6.67
N LYS A 39 3.23 2.97 7.50
CA LYS A 39 2.27 1.91 7.84
C LYS A 39 0.87 2.18 7.31
N THR A 40 0.57 3.42 6.96
CA THR A 40 -0.75 3.85 6.44
C THR A 40 -0.65 4.54 5.09
N GLU A 41 -1.75 4.61 4.36
CA GLU A 41 -1.86 5.32 3.08
C GLU A 41 -1.53 6.82 3.20
N ARG A 42 -1.88 7.42 4.34
CA ARG A 42 -1.62 8.85 4.61
C ARG A 42 -0.12 9.12 4.80
N GLU A 43 0.54 8.27 5.58
CA GLU A 43 1.99 8.35 5.79
C GLU A 43 2.75 8.09 4.50
N ALA A 44 2.24 7.22 3.63
CA ALA A 44 2.83 6.95 2.33
C ALA A 44 2.80 8.20 1.44
N VAL A 45 1.66 8.89 1.38
CA VAL A 45 1.54 10.17 0.67
C VAL A 45 2.51 11.21 1.25
N ASP A 46 2.56 11.35 2.57
CA ASP A 46 3.47 12.31 3.22
C ASP A 46 4.94 12.01 2.90
N TYR A 47 5.33 10.73 2.88
CA TYR A 47 6.66 10.27 2.49
C TYR A 47 6.96 10.60 1.02
N ILE A 48 6.06 10.23 0.10
CA ILE A 48 6.17 10.48 -1.34
C ILE A 48 6.35 11.97 -1.62
N VAL A 49 5.48 12.82 -1.05
CA VAL A 49 5.52 14.28 -1.25
C VAL A 49 6.82 14.86 -0.72
N LYS A 50 7.29 14.42 0.45
CA LYS A 50 8.56 14.87 1.03
C LYS A 50 9.73 14.53 0.10
N LEU A 51 9.80 13.30 -0.39
CA LEU A 51 10.90 12.88 -1.27
C LEU A 51 10.83 13.57 -2.64
N ALA A 52 9.64 13.72 -3.21
CA ALA A 52 9.42 14.42 -4.46
C ALA A 52 9.85 15.89 -4.38
N ARG A 53 9.52 16.59 -3.30
CA ARG A 53 9.96 17.99 -3.09
C ARG A 53 11.47 18.12 -3.01
N LEU A 54 12.16 17.16 -2.39
CA LEU A 54 13.64 17.13 -2.38
C LEU A 54 14.24 16.94 -3.79
N LYS A 55 13.49 16.35 -4.73
CA LYS A 55 13.86 16.16 -6.13
C LYS A 55 13.30 17.25 -7.06
N GLY A 56 12.84 18.37 -6.51
CA GLY A 56 12.42 19.55 -7.26
C GLY A 56 10.98 19.53 -7.77
N PHE A 57 10.15 18.59 -7.32
CA PHE A 57 8.72 18.60 -7.64
C PHE A 57 8.00 19.71 -6.88
N THR A 58 7.06 20.38 -7.55
CA THR A 58 6.27 21.51 -6.99
C THR A 58 4.78 21.27 -7.15
N ASP A 59 3.97 21.76 -6.20
CA ASP A 59 2.51 21.64 -6.28
C ASP A 59 1.97 22.34 -7.54
N ILE A 60 1.05 21.69 -8.29
CA ILE A 60 0.54 22.21 -9.57
C ILE A 60 -0.12 23.59 -9.44
N ASP A 61 -0.74 23.88 -8.30
CA ASP A 61 -1.42 25.15 -8.03
C ASP A 61 -0.47 26.35 -8.06
N LYS A 62 0.83 26.12 -7.80
CA LYS A 62 1.87 27.16 -7.82
C LYS A 62 2.39 27.45 -9.22
N ILE A 63 1.98 26.67 -10.22
CA ILE A 63 2.43 26.79 -11.59
C ILE A 63 1.33 27.44 -12.44
N ASN A 64 1.72 28.48 -13.17
CA ASN A 64 0.82 29.23 -14.06
C ASN A 64 0.87 28.74 -15.50
N GLN A 65 2.02 28.24 -15.94
CA GLN A 65 2.25 27.73 -17.29
C GLN A 65 3.08 26.46 -17.22
N LEU A 66 2.68 25.44 -17.97
CA LEU A 66 3.39 24.18 -18.03
C LEU A 66 4.51 24.22 -19.09
N GLU A 67 5.67 23.70 -18.71
CA GLU A 67 6.85 23.58 -19.58
C GLU A 67 7.37 22.14 -19.58
N ALA A 68 8.06 21.74 -20.64
CA ALA A 68 8.66 20.41 -20.71
C ALA A 68 9.75 20.22 -19.64
N GLY A 69 9.73 19.06 -18.98
CA GLY A 69 10.57 18.74 -17.83
C GLY A 69 10.08 19.31 -16.50
N GLN A 70 8.96 20.05 -16.48
CA GLN A 70 8.37 20.54 -15.23
C GLN A 70 7.92 19.35 -14.37
N LYS A 71 8.38 19.33 -13.11
CA LYS A 71 8.06 18.30 -12.12
C LYS A 71 6.93 18.77 -11.21
N LEU A 72 5.81 18.05 -11.20
CA LEU A 72 4.56 18.49 -10.57
C LEU A 72 4.04 17.47 -9.54
N ILE A 73 3.44 17.99 -8.47
CA ILE A 73 2.73 17.22 -7.45
C ILE A 73 1.26 17.62 -7.47
N ILE A 74 0.37 16.63 -7.43
CA ILE A 74 -1.05 16.80 -7.14
C ILE A 74 -1.37 15.88 -5.97
N THR A 75 -1.95 16.41 -4.89
CA THR A 75 -2.37 15.61 -3.73
C THR A 75 -3.83 15.83 -3.43
N GLU A 76 -4.57 14.77 -3.19
CA GLU A 76 -5.99 14.83 -2.83
C GLU A 76 -6.24 14.15 -1.48
N LYS A 77 -6.95 14.86 -0.59
CA LYS A 77 -7.45 14.36 0.71
C LYS A 77 -6.38 13.77 1.64
N GLY A 78 -5.10 13.99 1.33
CA GLY A 78 -3.95 13.38 2.01
C GLY A 78 -3.90 11.86 1.90
N LYS A 79 -4.51 11.28 0.85
CA LYS A 79 -4.51 9.83 0.56
C LYS A 79 -4.16 9.50 -0.88
N ILE A 80 -4.15 10.52 -1.75
CA ILE A 80 -3.74 10.40 -3.14
C ILE A 80 -2.54 11.28 -3.39
N CYS A 81 -1.60 10.79 -4.18
CA CYS A 81 -0.53 11.60 -4.76
C CYS A 81 -0.35 11.25 -6.24
N ALA A 82 -0.33 12.24 -7.12
CA ALA A 82 0.16 12.10 -8.48
C ALA A 82 1.46 12.88 -8.63
N LEU A 83 2.50 12.21 -9.09
CA LEU A 83 3.78 12.81 -9.46
C LEU A 83 3.88 12.82 -10.99
N LEU A 84 4.19 13.98 -11.55
CA LEU A 84 4.23 14.15 -13.00
C LEU A 84 5.52 14.81 -13.45
N VAL A 85 6.02 14.40 -14.60
CA VAL A 85 7.09 15.09 -15.33
C VAL A 85 6.60 15.39 -16.73
N MET A 86 6.42 16.67 -17.04
CA MET A 86 5.86 17.14 -18.31
C MET A 86 6.76 16.75 -19.49
N GLY A 87 6.16 16.20 -20.54
CA GLY A 87 6.88 15.80 -21.75
C GLY A 87 7.01 16.92 -22.78
N ASN A 88 7.76 16.65 -23.85
CA ASN A 88 7.89 17.56 -24.99
C ASN A 88 6.70 17.48 -25.96
N ARG A 89 6.01 16.33 -26.01
CA ARG A 89 4.90 16.11 -26.92
C ARG A 89 3.58 16.66 -26.37
N PRO A 90 2.64 17.06 -27.25
CA PRO A 90 1.32 17.51 -26.85
C PRO A 90 0.58 16.46 -26.01
N LEU A 91 -0.19 16.91 -25.01
CA LEU A 91 -1.01 16.02 -24.17
C LEU A 91 -2.06 15.24 -24.96
N GLU A 92 -2.46 15.73 -26.15
CA GLU A 92 -3.38 15.00 -27.03
C GLU A 92 -2.80 13.70 -27.62
N GLU A 93 -1.47 13.56 -27.64
CA GLU A 93 -0.79 12.31 -27.97
C GLU A 93 -0.73 11.34 -26.78
N GLY A 94 -1.30 11.75 -25.63
CA GLY A 94 -1.43 10.96 -24.42
C GLY A 94 -0.19 10.97 -23.53
N ILE A 95 -0.34 10.35 -22.36
CA ILE A 95 0.71 10.25 -21.33
C ILE A 95 1.14 8.79 -21.13
N ASN A 96 2.23 8.58 -20.39
CA ASN A 96 2.61 7.28 -19.87
C ASN A 96 2.39 7.27 -18.36
N MET A 97 1.53 6.38 -17.88
CA MET A 97 1.12 6.31 -16.49
C MET A 97 1.54 4.99 -15.84
N VAL A 98 1.98 5.05 -14.59
CA VAL A 98 2.05 3.89 -13.69
C VAL A 98 1.15 4.19 -12.50
N ALA A 99 0.28 3.25 -12.14
CA ALA A 99 -0.62 3.38 -10.99
C ALA A 99 -0.40 2.23 -10.00
N SER A 100 -0.30 2.57 -8.71
CA SER A 100 -0.18 1.63 -7.59
C SER A 100 -1.01 2.11 -6.40
N HIS A 101 -1.45 1.20 -5.54
CA HIS A 101 -2.16 1.57 -4.31
C HIS A 101 -1.25 1.62 -3.09
N LEU A 102 -1.68 2.37 -2.09
CA LEU A 102 -0.94 2.67 -0.86
C LEU A 102 -1.57 2.05 0.38
N ASP A 103 -2.86 1.74 0.31
CA ASP A 103 -3.57 1.05 1.37
C ASP A 103 -3.20 -0.43 1.40
N SER A 104 -3.18 -0.97 2.61
CA SER A 104 -2.92 -2.38 2.87
C SER A 104 -3.95 -2.88 3.89
N PRO A 105 -4.20 -4.19 3.97
CA PRO A 105 -5.14 -4.75 4.93
C PRO A 105 -4.72 -4.46 6.37
N ARG A 106 -5.69 -4.16 7.24
CA ARG A 106 -5.46 -3.62 8.60
C ARG A 106 -6.67 -3.77 9.50
N LEU A 107 -6.56 -3.28 10.73
CA LEU A 107 -7.65 -3.20 11.70
C LEU A 107 -7.96 -1.74 12.02
N ASP A 108 -9.10 -1.23 11.57
CA ASP A 108 -9.52 0.13 11.89
C ASP A 108 -10.26 0.17 13.22
N LEU A 109 -10.07 1.22 14.01
CA LEU A 109 -10.90 1.43 15.19
C LEU A 109 -12.33 1.79 14.79
N LYS A 110 -13.33 1.20 15.46
CA LYS A 110 -14.73 1.62 15.29
C LYS A 110 -14.91 3.05 15.83
N ALA A 111 -15.97 3.74 15.40
CA ALA A 111 -16.24 5.13 15.81
C ALA A 111 -16.41 5.35 17.33
N ARG A 112 -16.77 4.29 18.07
CA ARG A 112 -16.78 4.27 19.54
C ARG A 112 -15.96 3.06 20.01
N PRO A 113 -14.62 3.16 19.96
CA PRO A 113 -13.78 1.98 20.07
C PRO A 113 -13.53 1.58 21.52
N VAL A 114 -13.45 2.55 22.44
CA VAL A 114 -12.97 2.32 23.80
C VAL A 114 -14.07 1.79 24.71
N TYR A 115 -13.84 0.64 25.33
CA TYR A 115 -14.73 0.09 26.36
C TYR A 115 -13.93 -0.63 27.45
N GLU A 116 -14.55 -0.80 28.61
CA GLU A 116 -14.01 -1.61 29.71
C GLU A 116 -14.77 -2.94 29.79
N ALA A 117 -14.05 -4.03 29.99
CA ALA A 117 -14.62 -5.33 30.29
C ALA A 117 -13.63 -6.14 31.13
N ASP A 118 -14.13 -6.85 32.14
CA ASP A 118 -13.36 -7.85 32.90
C ASP A 118 -12.00 -7.36 33.43
N GLY A 119 -11.92 -6.09 33.85
CA GLY A 119 -10.70 -5.51 34.42
C GLY A 119 -9.67 -5.05 33.40
N VAL A 120 -10.06 -4.86 32.13
CA VAL A 120 -9.20 -4.29 31.08
C VAL A 120 -9.95 -3.29 30.20
N THR A 121 -9.21 -2.33 29.65
CA THR A 121 -9.67 -1.49 28.54
C THR A 121 -9.33 -2.14 27.21
N LEU A 122 -10.32 -2.19 26.34
CA LEU A 122 -10.26 -2.78 25.00
C LEU A 122 -10.64 -1.73 23.95
N LEU A 123 -10.08 -1.88 22.75
CA LEU A 123 -10.42 -1.09 21.57
C LEU A 123 -11.14 -1.99 20.56
N LYS A 124 -12.40 -1.67 20.26
CA LYS A 124 -13.16 -2.34 19.20
C LYS A 124 -12.60 -1.98 17.85
N THR A 125 -12.34 -3.01 17.04
CA THR A 125 -11.87 -2.85 15.67
C THR A 125 -12.88 -3.34 14.65
N HIS A 126 -12.67 -2.93 13.41
CA HIS A 126 -13.27 -3.48 12.21
C HIS A 126 -12.14 -3.71 11.21
N TYR A 127 -12.02 -4.92 10.68
CA TYR A 127 -10.97 -5.19 9.70
C TYR A 127 -11.24 -4.46 8.38
N TYR A 128 -10.16 -4.05 7.73
CA TYR A 128 -10.13 -3.39 6.42
C TYR A 128 -9.39 -4.31 5.44
N GLY A 129 -9.97 -4.53 4.26
CA GLY A 129 -9.44 -5.47 3.28
C GLY A 129 -9.57 -6.94 3.65
N GLY A 130 -8.97 -7.81 2.83
CA GLY A 130 -9.05 -9.27 2.97
C GLY A 130 -8.05 -9.88 3.95
N ILE A 131 -8.25 -9.75 5.26
CA ILE A 131 -7.31 -10.33 6.24
C ILE A 131 -7.56 -11.80 6.60
N LYS A 132 -6.48 -12.55 6.84
CA LYS A 132 -6.51 -13.81 7.62
C LYS A 132 -6.56 -13.47 9.12
N LYS A 133 -7.77 -13.32 9.66
CA LYS A 133 -8.03 -12.85 11.05
C LYS A 133 -7.17 -13.52 12.12
N TYR A 134 -6.90 -14.82 12.02
CA TYR A 134 -6.08 -15.57 12.99
C TYR A 134 -4.58 -15.21 12.98
N GLN A 135 -4.09 -14.44 12.00
CA GLN A 135 -2.71 -13.94 11.98
C GLN A 135 -2.55 -12.59 12.70
N TRP A 136 -3.66 -11.98 13.14
CA TRP A 136 -3.67 -10.66 13.79
C TRP A 136 -3.76 -10.73 15.31
N VAL A 137 -3.80 -11.94 15.87
CA VAL A 137 -3.81 -12.20 17.32
C VAL A 137 -2.41 -12.55 17.80
N SER A 138 -2.12 -12.29 19.07
CA SER A 138 -0.85 -12.62 19.74
C SER A 138 0.41 -12.00 19.10
N ILE A 139 0.25 -10.88 18.38
CA ILE A 139 1.34 -10.05 17.84
C ILE A 139 1.26 -8.64 18.45
N PRO A 140 2.39 -7.91 18.54
CA PRO A 140 2.38 -6.50 18.90
C PRO A 140 1.85 -5.67 17.72
N LEU A 141 0.97 -4.74 18.04
CA LEU A 141 0.31 -3.83 17.12
C LEU A 141 0.65 -2.38 17.50
N ALA A 142 0.95 -1.57 16.50
CA ALA A 142 1.10 -0.13 16.60
C ALA A 142 -0.20 0.56 16.18
N LEU A 143 -0.48 1.73 16.75
CA LEU A 143 -1.64 2.55 16.42
C LEU A 143 -1.20 3.78 15.62
N HIS A 144 -1.74 3.90 14.42
CA HIS A 144 -1.44 4.98 13.48
C HIS A 144 -2.70 5.71 13.05
N GLY A 145 -2.54 6.94 12.57
CA GLY A 145 -3.57 7.65 11.82
C GLY A 145 -3.80 9.06 12.31
N VAL A 146 -5.06 9.51 12.24
CA VAL A 146 -5.40 10.91 12.48
C VAL A 146 -6.72 11.04 13.24
N VAL A 147 -6.77 12.05 14.11
CA VAL A 147 -7.99 12.54 14.74
C VAL A 147 -8.23 13.99 14.30
N VAL A 148 -9.44 14.31 13.86
CA VAL A 148 -9.84 15.69 13.53
C VAL A 148 -10.82 16.19 14.58
N LYS A 149 -10.42 17.19 15.36
CA LYS A 149 -11.26 17.78 16.41
C LYS A 149 -12.36 18.68 15.82
N LYS A 150 -13.35 19.02 16.65
CA LYS A 150 -14.48 19.91 16.27
C LYS A 150 -14.05 21.31 15.82
N ASP A 151 -12.92 21.80 16.30
CA ASP A 151 -12.33 23.08 15.88
C ASP A 151 -11.53 22.98 14.56
N GLY A 152 -11.48 21.78 13.96
CA GLY A 152 -10.73 21.50 12.73
C GLY A 152 -9.27 21.13 12.98
N GLN A 153 -8.79 21.11 14.23
CA GLN A 153 -7.41 20.70 14.53
C GLN A 153 -7.19 19.24 14.13
N LYS A 154 -6.16 19.02 13.30
CA LYS A 154 -5.70 17.69 12.89
C LYS A 154 -4.59 17.22 13.84
N ILE A 155 -4.79 16.07 14.49
CA ILE A 155 -3.81 15.43 15.37
C ILE A 155 -3.36 14.13 14.73
N ASN A 156 -2.06 13.99 14.46
CA ASN A 156 -1.47 12.74 13.99
C ASN A 156 -1.16 11.85 15.20
N VAL A 157 -1.57 10.58 15.13
CA VAL A 157 -1.34 9.56 16.16
C VAL A 157 -0.37 8.53 15.59
N CYS A 158 0.68 8.24 16.35
CA CYS A 158 1.64 7.17 16.08
C CYS A 158 2.15 6.67 17.44
N ILE A 159 1.79 5.44 17.79
CA ILE A 159 2.11 4.79 19.06
C ILE A 159 2.55 3.36 18.77
N GLY A 160 3.72 2.95 19.28
CA GLY A 160 4.19 1.56 19.21
C GLY A 160 5.22 1.27 18.12
N GLU A 161 5.82 2.31 17.53
CA GLU A 161 6.87 2.17 16.52
C GLU A 161 8.29 2.26 17.10
N LYS A 162 8.49 2.94 18.24
CA LYS A 162 9.80 3.00 18.90
C LYS A 162 9.98 1.82 19.83
N ASP A 163 11.22 1.34 19.99
CA ASP A 163 11.56 0.27 20.92
C ASP A 163 11.13 0.54 22.38
N SER A 164 11.03 1.82 22.76
CA SER A 164 10.59 2.26 24.10
C SER A 164 9.08 2.51 24.22
N ASP A 165 8.34 2.47 23.12
CA ASP A 165 6.91 2.74 23.12
C ASP A 165 6.12 1.53 23.64
N ILE A 166 4.91 1.80 24.12
CA ILE A 166 3.93 0.75 24.38
C ILE A 166 3.40 0.21 23.04
N VAL A 167 2.97 -1.04 23.04
CA VAL A 167 2.27 -1.67 21.91
C VAL A 167 0.91 -2.20 22.37
N PHE A 168 0.00 -2.35 21.41
CA PHE A 168 -1.27 -3.03 21.61
C PHE A 168 -1.13 -4.51 21.24
N THR A 169 -2.07 -5.35 21.65
CA THR A 169 -2.16 -6.72 21.16
C THR A 169 -3.60 -7.23 21.25
N ILE A 170 -3.95 -8.23 20.44
CA ILE A 170 -5.22 -8.93 20.53
C ILE A 170 -4.92 -10.31 21.12
N ALA A 171 -5.48 -10.62 22.28
CA ALA A 171 -5.24 -11.91 22.93
C ALA A 171 -5.92 -13.05 22.14
N ASP A 172 -5.18 -14.14 21.92
CA ASP A 172 -5.76 -15.41 21.51
C ASP A 172 -5.99 -16.33 22.71
N LEU A 173 -6.92 -17.28 22.57
CA LEU A 173 -7.20 -18.25 23.60
C LEU A 173 -6.06 -19.26 23.68
N LEU A 174 -5.47 -19.40 24.88
CA LEU A 174 -4.40 -20.37 25.12
C LEU A 174 -4.86 -21.80 24.78
N PRO A 175 -3.96 -22.66 24.27
CA PRO A 175 -4.34 -23.96 23.72
C PRO A 175 -4.96 -24.92 24.74
N HIS A 176 -4.61 -24.81 26.03
CA HIS A 176 -5.17 -25.65 27.10
C HIS A 176 -6.69 -25.49 27.29
N LEU A 177 -7.25 -24.35 26.91
CA LEU A 177 -8.70 -24.06 26.95
C LEU A 177 -9.30 -23.93 25.54
N GLY A 178 -8.48 -24.02 24.50
CA GLY A 178 -8.86 -23.77 23.12
C GLY A 178 -9.50 -24.96 22.38
N LYS A 179 -9.88 -26.05 23.08
CA LYS A 179 -10.36 -27.27 22.41
C LYS A 179 -11.51 -26.99 21.42
N GLU A 180 -12.54 -26.27 21.85
CA GLU A 180 -13.67 -25.92 20.98
C GLU A 180 -13.28 -24.93 19.87
N GLN A 181 -12.35 -24.02 20.14
CA GLN A 181 -11.85 -23.07 19.14
C GLN A 181 -11.09 -23.80 18.02
N MET A 182 -10.29 -24.80 18.37
CA MET A 182 -9.48 -25.60 17.44
C MET A 182 -10.31 -26.56 16.58
N GLU A 183 -11.55 -26.86 16.96
CA GLU A 183 -12.49 -27.63 16.15
C GLU A 183 -13.14 -26.80 15.03
N LYS A 184 -13.00 -25.46 15.07
CA LYS A 184 -13.57 -24.56 14.04
C LYS A 184 -12.74 -24.54 12.78
N LYS A 185 -13.38 -24.19 11.65
CA LYS A 185 -12.68 -23.86 10.41
C LYS A 185 -11.81 -22.62 10.61
N ALA A 186 -10.68 -22.54 9.91
CA ALA A 186 -9.74 -21.41 10.01
C ALA A 186 -10.41 -20.03 9.82
N SER A 187 -11.44 -19.93 8.99
CA SER A 187 -12.24 -18.71 8.77
C SER A 187 -13.04 -18.25 10.00
N GLU A 188 -13.28 -19.14 10.95
CA GLU A 188 -14.16 -18.99 12.11
C GLU A 188 -13.42 -19.15 13.46
N VAL A 189 -12.16 -19.61 13.46
CA VAL A 189 -11.31 -19.71 14.67
C VAL A 189 -11.25 -18.36 15.41
N VAL A 190 -11.10 -17.27 14.65
CA VAL A 190 -11.19 -15.89 15.16
C VAL A 190 -12.27 -15.13 14.38
N SER A 191 -13.29 -14.64 15.09
CA SER A 191 -14.33 -13.80 14.51
C SER A 191 -13.86 -12.33 14.42
N GLY A 192 -14.44 -11.55 13.51
CA GLY A 192 -14.09 -10.13 13.38
C GLY A 192 -14.40 -9.34 14.66
N GLU A 193 -15.52 -9.64 15.33
CA GLU A 193 -15.89 -9.01 16.61
C GLU A 193 -15.02 -9.44 17.80
N ALA A 194 -14.19 -10.49 17.65
CA ALA A 194 -13.21 -10.89 18.66
C ALA A 194 -11.88 -10.13 18.54
N LEU A 195 -11.67 -9.36 17.46
CA LEU A 195 -10.45 -8.59 17.23
C LEU A 195 -10.42 -7.29 18.06
N ASN A 196 -10.54 -7.39 19.38
CA ASN A 196 -10.50 -6.24 20.28
C ASN A 196 -9.09 -6.10 20.86
N ALA A 197 -8.45 -4.95 20.65
CA ALA A 197 -7.08 -4.74 21.10
C ALA A 197 -7.02 -4.34 22.58
N LEU A 198 -6.14 -4.98 23.34
CA LEU A 198 -5.85 -4.65 24.73
C LEU A 198 -5.11 -3.32 24.81
N ALA A 199 -5.63 -2.40 25.62
CA ALA A 199 -5.12 -1.03 25.72
C ALA A 199 -4.72 -0.60 27.14
N GLY A 200 -5.19 -1.30 28.19
CA GLY A 200 -4.79 -1.00 29.55
C GLY A 200 -5.50 -1.85 30.61
N SER A 201 -4.97 -1.85 31.82
CA SER A 201 -5.52 -2.58 32.97
C SER A 201 -5.38 -1.82 34.31
N MET A 202 -4.80 -0.62 34.29
CA MET A 202 -4.62 0.18 35.50
C MET A 202 -5.82 1.11 35.73
N PRO A 203 -6.48 1.05 36.91
CA PRO A 203 -7.62 1.90 37.22
C PRO A 203 -7.20 3.28 37.73
N LEU A 204 -8.08 4.27 37.54
CA LEU A 204 -8.06 5.48 38.36
C LEU A 204 -8.45 5.16 39.80
N ARG A 205 -7.67 5.67 40.75
CA ARG A 205 -8.03 5.59 42.16
C ARG A 205 -9.27 6.44 42.40
N GLU A 206 -10.17 5.97 43.27
CA GLU A 206 -11.40 6.67 43.69
C GLU A 206 -12.53 6.73 42.64
N GLU A 207 -12.35 6.07 41.47
CA GLU A 207 -13.40 5.89 40.48
C GLU A 207 -14.04 4.50 40.58
N GLU A 208 -15.37 4.43 40.70
CA GLU A 208 -16.09 3.16 40.86
C GLU A 208 -16.49 2.51 39.52
N ASN A 209 -16.75 3.31 38.48
CA ASN A 209 -17.26 2.83 37.19
C ASN A 209 -16.32 3.21 36.05
N ASP A 210 -16.03 2.26 35.17
CA ASP A 210 -15.15 2.41 33.99
C ASP A 210 -13.78 3.03 34.38
N SER A 211 -13.26 2.69 35.55
CA SER A 211 -12.09 3.35 36.14
C SER A 211 -10.81 3.14 35.31
N ILE A 212 -10.70 2.01 34.61
CA ILE A 212 -9.56 1.66 33.75
C ILE A 212 -9.71 2.37 32.41
N LYS A 213 -10.92 2.35 31.81
CA LYS A 213 -11.23 3.11 30.60
C LYS A 213 -10.96 4.59 30.81
N LYS A 214 -11.43 5.16 31.92
CA LYS A 214 -11.20 6.58 32.26
C LYS A 214 -9.71 6.87 32.41
N TYR A 215 -8.93 5.98 33.02
CA TYR A 215 -7.49 6.14 33.10
C TYR A 215 -6.82 6.15 31.72
N PHE A 216 -7.18 5.20 30.86
CA PHE A 216 -6.71 5.17 29.47
C PHE A 216 -7.08 6.45 28.71
N MET A 217 -8.33 6.93 28.85
CA MET A 217 -8.77 8.18 28.24
C MET A 217 -8.04 9.40 28.78
N GLN A 218 -7.69 9.43 30.07
CA GLN A 218 -6.86 10.47 30.65
C GLN A 218 -5.47 10.49 30.02
N LEU A 219 -4.82 9.33 29.84
CA LEU A 219 -3.51 9.25 29.18
C LEU A 219 -3.55 9.73 27.74
N LEU A 220 -4.60 9.38 26.98
CA LEU A 220 -4.81 9.90 25.62
C LEU A 220 -5.01 11.42 25.59
N LYS A 221 -5.77 11.96 26.55
CA LYS A 221 -5.98 13.40 26.68
C LYS A 221 -4.68 14.12 27.05
N GLU A 222 -3.88 13.59 27.96
CA GLU A 222 -2.58 14.18 28.34
C GLU A 222 -1.56 14.13 27.20
N SER A 223 -1.52 13.03 26.45
CA SER A 223 -0.50 12.82 25.41
C SER A 223 -0.86 13.48 24.07
N TYR A 224 -2.14 13.47 23.69
CA TYR A 224 -2.60 13.89 22.37
C TYR A 224 -3.72 14.94 22.41
N ASN A 225 -4.25 15.29 23.59
CA ASN A 225 -5.43 16.15 23.72
C ASN A 225 -6.67 15.60 22.98
N ILE A 226 -6.82 14.27 22.98
CA ILE A 226 -7.96 13.54 22.38
C ILE A 226 -8.98 13.21 23.47
N GLU A 227 -10.25 13.49 23.21
CA GLU A 227 -11.39 13.10 24.06
C GLU A 227 -12.21 11.97 23.41
N GLU A 228 -13.13 11.36 24.17
CA GLU A 228 -13.89 10.19 23.69
C GLU A 228 -14.75 10.49 22.46
N ASP A 229 -15.32 11.70 22.36
CA ASP A 229 -16.15 12.08 21.21
C ASP A 229 -15.32 12.28 19.92
N ASP A 230 -14.02 12.60 20.06
CA ASP A 230 -13.13 12.87 18.92
C ASP A 230 -12.86 11.60 18.08
N PHE A 231 -13.08 10.40 18.63
CA PHE A 231 -13.01 9.14 17.86
C PHE A 231 -14.05 9.07 16.73
N THR A 232 -15.14 9.85 16.82
CA THR A 232 -16.18 9.91 15.77
C THR A 232 -15.65 10.47 14.45
N SER A 233 -14.62 11.34 14.52
CA SER A 233 -13.95 11.97 13.37
C SER A 233 -12.48 11.54 13.28
N ALA A 234 -12.22 10.30 13.69
CA ALA A 234 -10.90 9.69 13.64
C ALA A 234 -10.79 8.63 12.53
N GLU A 235 -9.61 8.54 11.94
CA GLU A 235 -9.18 7.41 11.13
C GLU A 235 -7.95 6.81 11.82
N LEU A 236 -8.18 5.83 12.69
CA LEU A 236 -7.13 5.17 13.47
C LEU A 236 -7.04 3.70 13.08
N GLN A 237 -5.81 3.25 12.89
CA GLN A 237 -5.45 1.98 12.27
C GLN A 237 -4.48 1.24 13.18
N LEU A 238 -4.81 0.00 13.53
CA LEU A 238 -3.91 -0.94 14.16
C LEU A 238 -3.21 -1.78 13.08
N VAL A 239 -1.88 -1.77 13.15
CA VAL A 239 -0.97 -2.41 12.18
C VAL A 239 0.12 -3.17 12.94
N PRO A 240 0.76 -4.19 12.36
CA PRO A 240 1.89 -4.87 13.01
C PRO A 240 3.02 -3.90 13.35
N ALA A 241 3.48 -3.91 14.61
CA ALA A 241 4.53 -3.02 15.12
C ALA A 241 5.96 -3.43 14.69
N TYR A 242 6.09 -4.34 13.72
CA TYR A 242 7.39 -4.83 13.28
C TYR A 242 7.94 -3.94 12.17
N ALA A 243 9.22 -3.58 12.29
CA ALA A 243 9.97 -2.98 11.20
C ALA A 243 10.32 -4.02 10.12
N ALA A 244 10.50 -3.56 8.88
CA ALA A 244 10.89 -4.42 7.77
C ALA A 244 12.30 -5.00 8.00
N ARG A 245 12.54 -6.23 7.53
CA ARG A 245 13.83 -6.93 7.69
C ARG A 245 14.15 -7.76 6.47
N GLU A 246 15.43 -8.06 6.29
CA GLU A 246 15.86 -9.08 5.35
C GLU A 246 15.46 -10.47 5.85
N VAL A 247 15.22 -11.38 4.91
CA VAL A 247 14.80 -12.76 5.15
C VAL A 247 15.76 -13.69 4.41
N GLY A 248 16.18 -14.76 5.08
CA GLY A 248 17.14 -15.74 4.56
C GLY A 248 18.58 -15.44 5.00
N LEU A 249 19.41 -16.49 5.11
CA LEU A 249 20.83 -16.36 5.46
C LEU A 249 21.62 -15.58 4.40
N ASP A 250 21.14 -15.63 3.15
CA ASP A 250 21.69 -14.91 2.01
C ASP A 250 21.16 -13.47 1.88
N ARG A 251 20.22 -13.06 2.74
CA ARG A 251 19.60 -11.73 2.76
C ARG A 251 18.93 -11.36 1.42
N SER A 252 18.53 -12.37 0.64
CA SER A 252 18.00 -12.20 -0.72
C SER A 252 16.55 -11.70 -0.78
N MET A 253 15.83 -11.69 0.35
CA MET A 253 14.42 -11.33 0.42
C MET A 253 14.19 -10.25 1.47
N VAL A 254 13.08 -9.51 1.34
CA VAL A 254 12.59 -8.57 2.34
C VAL A 254 11.23 -9.07 2.86
N GLY A 255 11.08 -9.11 4.19
CA GLY A 255 9.83 -9.41 4.87
C GLY A 255 9.33 -8.20 5.64
N ALA A 256 8.08 -7.80 5.39
CA ALA A 256 7.49 -6.64 6.03
C ALA A 256 5.95 -6.66 5.98
N TYR A 257 5.32 -5.89 6.85
CA TYR A 257 3.91 -5.52 6.71
C TYR A 257 3.71 -4.53 5.57
N GLY A 258 2.61 -4.68 4.83
CA GLY A 258 2.18 -3.72 3.81
C GLY A 258 3.05 -3.70 2.55
N GLN A 259 3.74 -4.81 2.22
CA GLN A 259 4.41 -4.93 0.92
C GLN A 259 3.40 -4.81 -0.24
N ASP A 260 2.19 -5.31 0.00
CA ASP A 260 0.99 -5.14 -0.82
C ASP A 260 0.39 -3.73 -0.61
N ASP A 261 0.41 -2.82 -1.58
CA ASP A 261 1.21 -2.81 -2.83
C ASP A 261 2.31 -1.74 -2.77
N ARG A 262 2.77 -1.45 -1.55
CA ARG A 262 3.81 -0.44 -1.33
C ARG A 262 5.14 -0.80 -2.00
N VAL A 263 5.36 -2.07 -2.39
CA VAL A 263 6.50 -2.46 -3.23
C VAL A 263 6.44 -1.81 -4.61
N SER A 264 5.29 -1.86 -5.29
CA SER A 264 5.09 -1.22 -6.59
C SER A 264 5.04 0.29 -6.44
N ALA A 265 4.44 0.80 -5.36
CA ALA A 265 4.46 2.23 -5.06
C ALA A 265 5.89 2.77 -4.86
N TYR A 266 6.73 2.08 -4.08
CA TYR A 266 8.11 2.49 -3.83
C TYR A 266 8.95 2.46 -5.11
N THR A 267 8.85 1.39 -5.89
CA THR A 267 9.60 1.26 -7.15
C THR A 267 9.14 2.29 -8.19
N SER A 268 7.84 2.54 -8.30
CA SER A 268 7.28 3.60 -9.15
C SER A 268 7.73 4.99 -8.70
N LEU A 269 7.79 5.23 -7.39
CA LEU A 269 8.33 6.46 -6.81
C LEU A 269 9.80 6.66 -7.21
N GLN A 270 10.67 5.67 -6.99
CA GLN A 270 12.07 5.82 -7.37
C GLN A 270 12.22 6.09 -8.87
N ALA A 271 11.47 5.36 -9.71
CA ALA A 271 11.49 5.55 -11.16
C ALA A 271 11.11 6.98 -11.59
N ILE A 272 9.99 7.53 -11.11
CA ILE A 272 9.56 8.88 -11.53
C ILE A 272 10.47 10.00 -11.01
N LEU A 273 11.14 9.80 -9.88
CA LEU A 273 12.07 10.78 -9.32
C LEU A 273 13.31 10.96 -10.20
N GLU A 274 13.71 9.92 -10.93
CA GLU A 274 14.83 9.92 -11.87
C GLU A 274 14.46 10.44 -13.27
N VAL A 275 13.17 10.57 -13.59
CA VAL A 275 12.73 11.14 -14.87
C VAL A 275 12.99 12.66 -14.89
N GLU A 276 13.65 13.14 -15.95
CA GLU A 276 13.92 14.57 -16.14
C GLU A 276 13.13 15.21 -17.28
N LYS A 277 13.30 14.73 -18.52
CA LYS A 277 12.66 15.31 -19.72
C LYS A 277 12.16 14.20 -20.64
N PRO A 278 11.00 13.60 -20.34
CA PRO A 278 10.47 12.51 -21.14
C PRO A 278 9.87 13.05 -22.45
N GLU A 279 9.76 12.19 -23.47
CA GLU A 279 9.10 12.56 -24.73
C GLU A 279 7.59 12.79 -24.55
N ARG A 280 6.91 11.85 -23.91
CA ARG A 280 5.51 11.97 -23.46
C ARG A 280 5.50 12.24 -21.96
N THR A 281 4.54 13.02 -21.47
CA THR A 281 4.38 13.27 -20.02
C THR A 281 4.33 11.94 -19.27
N ALA A 282 5.14 11.83 -18.23
CA ALA A 282 5.18 10.68 -17.34
C ALA A 282 4.38 10.97 -16.07
N LEU A 283 3.58 10.02 -15.61
CA LEU A 283 2.73 10.14 -14.43
C LEU A 283 2.85 8.89 -13.56
N CYS A 284 3.16 9.06 -12.28
CA CYS A 284 2.96 8.03 -11.26
C CYS A 284 1.79 8.42 -10.37
N LEU A 285 0.78 7.55 -10.31
CA LEU A 285 -0.45 7.74 -9.54
C LEU A 285 -0.45 6.78 -8.34
N PHE A 286 -0.55 7.34 -7.15
CA PHE A 286 -0.58 6.60 -5.89
C PHE A 286 -1.94 6.81 -5.22
N VAL A 287 -2.67 5.71 -5.00
CA VAL A 287 -4.10 5.75 -4.64
C VAL A 287 -4.43 4.94 -3.37
N ASP A 288 -5.65 5.11 -2.87
CA ASP A 288 -6.22 4.39 -1.72
C ASP A 288 -7.43 3.57 -2.19
N LYS A 289 -7.93 2.69 -1.33
CA LYS A 289 -9.16 1.90 -1.47
C LYS A 289 -9.12 0.69 -2.37
N GLU A 290 -7.96 0.25 -2.87
CA GLU A 290 -7.90 -0.96 -3.71
C GLU A 290 -8.47 -2.17 -2.94
N GLU A 291 -8.00 -2.36 -1.71
CA GLU A 291 -8.27 -3.54 -0.87
C GLU A 291 -9.75 -3.73 -0.49
N ILE A 292 -10.59 -2.74 -0.77
CA ILE A 292 -12.05 -2.78 -0.57
C ILE A 292 -12.84 -2.66 -1.89
N GLY A 293 -12.19 -2.90 -3.03
CA GLY A 293 -12.78 -2.87 -4.37
C GLY A 293 -12.69 -1.53 -5.08
N SER A 294 -11.73 -0.65 -4.72
CA SER A 294 -11.50 0.66 -5.34
C SER A 294 -12.69 1.63 -5.29
N THR A 295 -13.57 1.46 -4.29
CA THR A 295 -14.77 2.31 -4.12
C THR A 295 -14.50 3.50 -3.20
N GLY A 296 -15.20 4.61 -3.43
CA GLY A 296 -15.12 5.82 -2.61
C GLY A 296 -14.51 7.01 -3.35
N ASN A 297 -14.32 8.11 -2.63
CA ASN A 297 -13.86 9.39 -3.19
C ASN A 297 -12.35 9.45 -3.47
N THR A 298 -11.62 8.39 -3.13
CA THR A 298 -10.17 8.21 -3.31
C THR A 298 -9.84 6.96 -4.12
N GLY A 299 -10.82 6.08 -4.37
CA GLY A 299 -10.62 4.86 -5.14
C GLY A 299 -10.66 5.07 -6.65
N LEU A 300 -10.07 4.14 -7.40
CA LEU A 300 -9.95 4.20 -8.86
C LEU A 300 -11.28 4.03 -9.61
N GLN A 301 -12.37 3.63 -8.96
CA GLN A 301 -13.71 3.67 -9.58
C GLN A 301 -14.32 5.08 -9.62
N SER A 302 -13.71 6.06 -8.97
CA SER A 302 -14.11 7.46 -9.04
C SER A 302 -13.56 8.15 -10.29
N LEU A 303 -13.98 9.39 -10.54
CA LEU A 303 -13.47 10.23 -11.64
C LEU A 303 -12.08 10.84 -11.34
N LEU A 304 -11.27 10.19 -10.49
CA LEU A 304 -10.00 10.73 -10.02
C LEU A 304 -9.03 11.00 -11.16
N ILE A 305 -8.87 10.02 -12.07
CA ILE A 305 -7.96 10.13 -13.22
C ILE A 305 -8.44 11.24 -14.15
N GLU A 306 -9.74 11.26 -14.46
CA GLU A 306 -10.35 12.31 -15.30
C GLU A 306 -10.15 13.70 -14.71
N ASN A 307 -10.32 13.86 -13.39
CA ASN A 307 -10.16 15.15 -12.70
C ASN A 307 -8.69 15.60 -12.72
N ILE A 308 -7.74 14.71 -12.45
CA ILE A 308 -6.30 15.00 -12.53
C ILE A 308 -5.93 15.44 -13.95
N MET A 309 -6.37 14.68 -14.96
CA MET A 309 -6.07 14.99 -16.35
C MET A 309 -6.76 16.27 -16.84
N ALA A 310 -7.96 16.56 -16.36
CA ALA A 310 -8.65 17.81 -16.62
C ALA A 310 -7.89 19.02 -16.05
N GLU A 311 -7.36 18.92 -14.82
CA GLU A 311 -6.54 19.97 -14.21
C GLU A 311 -5.25 20.22 -15.02
N ILE A 312 -4.57 19.16 -15.43
CA ILE A 312 -3.34 19.26 -16.22
C ILE A 312 -3.59 19.90 -17.59
N LEU A 313 -4.65 19.47 -18.29
CA LEU A 313 -5.06 20.06 -19.57
C LEU A 313 -5.43 21.53 -19.39
N HIS A 314 -6.21 21.85 -18.35
CA HIS A 314 -6.58 23.23 -18.05
C HIS A 314 -5.35 24.13 -17.84
N LYS A 315 -4.36 23.65 -17.08
CA LYS A 315 -3.08 24.35 -16.87
C LYS A 315 -2.21 24.45 -18.13
N ALA A 316 -2.40 23.53 -19.09
CA ALA A 316 -1.79 23.60 -20.42
C ALA A 316 -2.51 24.57 -21.38
N GLY A 317 -3.62 25.19 -20.95
CA GLY A 317 -4.44 26.07 -21.80
C GLY A 317 -5.49 25.32 -22.63
N GLU A 318 -5.68 24.02 -22.40
CA GLU A 318 -6.67 23.19 -23.07
C GLU A 318 -7.94 23.09 -22.21
N HIS A 319 -9.07 23.55 -22.75
CA HIS A 319 -10.33 23.64 -22.01
C HIS A 319 -11.46 22.78 -22.58
N ASP A 320 -11.18 22.05 -23.65
CA ASP A 320 -12.15 21.21 -24.33
C ASP A 320 -12.21 19.80 -23.71
N TYR A 321 -13.40 19.38 -23.30
CA TYR A 321 -13.64 18.02 -22.80
C TYR A 321 -13.32 16.94 -23.85
N PHE A 322 -13.47 17.25 -25.14
CA PHE A 322 -13.06 16.32 -26.20
C PHE A 322 -11.55 16.07 -26.17
N MET A 323 -10.74 17.07 -25.84
CA MET A 323 -9.30 16.93 -25.69
C MET A 323 -8.92 16.03 -24.52
N LEU A 324 -9.65 16.11 -23.40
CA LEU A 324 -9.51 15.15 -22.31
C LEU A 324 -9.74 13.71 -22.79
N ARG A 325 -10.81 13.47 -23.56
CA ARG A 325 -11.10 12.12 -24.09
C ARG A 325 -10.04 11.63 -25.07
N LYS A 326 -9.51 12.51 -25.94
CA LYS A 326 -8.38 12.17 -26.83
C LYS A 326 -7.13 11.80 -26.05
N CYS A 327 -6.75 12.63 -25.07
CA CYS A 327 -5.59 12.40 -24.21
C CYS A 327 -5.69 11.04 -23.50
N LEU A 328 -6.82 10.76 -22.84
CA LEU A 328 -7.04 9.48 -22.14
C LEU A 328 -7.00 8.29 -23.10
N ALA A 329 -7.63 8.39 -24.27
CA ALA A 329 -7.64 7.32 -25.26
C ALA A 329 -6.25 7.03 -25.88
N ALA A 330 -5.39 8.05 -25.96
CA ALA A 330 -4.03 7.92 -26.47
C ALA A 330 -3.01 7.51 -25.40
N SER A 331 -3.41 7.48 -24.12
CA SER A 331 -2.52 7.21 -22.98
C SER A 331 -2.23 5.73 -22.79
N TYR A 332 -1.04 5.45 -22.25
CA TYR A 332 -0.64 4.10 -21.83
C TYR A 332 -0.58 4.05 -20.31
N ALA A 333 -1.06 2.95 -19.73
CA ALA A 333 -1.06 2.73 -18.29
C ALA A 333 -0.45 1.37 -17.96
N LEU A 334 0.38 1.34 -16.93
CA LEU A 334 0.77 0.13 -16.22
C LEU A 334 0.08 0.16 -14.85
N SER A 335 -0.85 -0.77 -14.63
CA SER A 335 -1.35 -1.06 -13.29
C SER A 335 -0.30 -1.94 -12.63
N ALA A 336 0.46 -1.38 -11.70
CA ALA A 336 1.49 -2.10 -10.98
C ALA A 336 0.91 -2.52 -9.64
N ASP A 337 0.92 -3.83 -9.42
CA ASP A 337 0.40 -4.53 -8.24
C ASP A 337 1.23 -5.81 -8.04
N VAL A 338 1.23 -6.36 -6.83
CA VAL A 338 1.88 -7.63 -6.51
C VAL A 338 1.20 -8.80 -7.22
N ASN A 339 1.95 -9.90 -7.35
CA ASN A 339 1.42 -11.18 -7.81
C ASN A 339 1.89 -12.30 -6.88
N ALA A 340 1.18 -13.42 -6.89
CA ALA A 340 1.51 -14.59 -6.11
C ALA A 340 2.69 -15.35 -6.76
N ALA A 341 3.83 -15.34 -6.07
CA ALA A 341 4.91 -16.28 -6.35
C ALA A 341 4.54 -17.67 -5.84
N ILE A 342 5.00 -18.71 -6.53
CA ILE A 342 4.78 -20.09 -6.08
C ILE A 342 5.29 -20.29 -4.66
N ASP A 343 4.42 -20.78 -3.77
CA ASP A 343 4.82 -21.28 -2.46
C ASP A 343 5.10 -22.78 -2.57
N PRO A 344 6.35 -23.22 -2.33
CA PRO A 344 6.70 -24.65 -2.39
C PRO A 344 5.92 -25.53 -1.40
N ASN A 345 5.32 -24.95 -0.36
CA ASN A 345 4.48 -25.68 0.60
C ASN A 345 3.04 -25.89 0.10
N TYR A 346 2.61 -25.09 -0.89
CA TYR A 346 1.25 -25.14 -1.47
C TYR A 346 1.28 -25.16 -3.01
N PRO A 347 2.06 -26.04 -3.66
CA PRO A 347 2.20 -26.02 -5.11
C PRO A 347 0.88 -26.34 -5.84
N GLU A 348 -0.07 -26.97 -5.16
CA GLU A 348 -1.35 -27.44 -5.71
C GLU A 348 -2.35 -26.33 -6.05
N VAL A 349 -2.13 -25.10 -5.57
CA VAL A 349 -2.98 -23.94 -5.91
C VAL A 349 -2.49 -23.21 -7.16
N PHE A 350 -1.32 -23.54 -7.69
CA PHE A 350 -0.71 -22.90 -8.85
C PHE A 350 -0.76 -23.78 -10.10
N GLU A 351 -0.92 -23.15 -11.27
CA GLU A 351 -0.63 -23.77 -12.56
C GLU A 351 0.85 -23.49 -12.91
N LYS A 352 1.67 -24.54 -12.98
CA LYS A 352 3.13 -24.40 -12.96
C LYS A 352 3.71 -23.67 -14.18
N MET A 353 3.04 -23.72 -15.34
CA MET A 353 3.53 -23.07 -16.55
C MET A 353 3.23 -21.57 -16.60
N ASN A 354 2.22 -21.11 -15.84
CA ASN A 354 1.75 -19.73 -15.85
C ASN A 354 1.83 -19.06 -14.47
N CYS A 355 2.45 -19.67 -13.46
CA CYS A 355 2.72 -19.02 -12.17
C CYS A 355 4.02 -18.19 -12.19
N SER A 356 4.16 -17.28 -11.22
CA SER A 356 5.38 -16.49 -11.04
C SER A 356 6.32 -17.11 -10.00
N PHE A 357 7.61 -16.78 -10.09
CA PHE A 357 8.64 -17.27 -9.19
C PHE A 357 9.42 -16.09 -8.59
N LEU A 358 9.83 -16.22 -7.33
CA LEU A 358 10.73 -15.25 -6.71
C LEU A 358 12.03 -15.15 -7.50
N SER A 359 12.59 -13.93 -7.54
CA SER A 359 13.83 -13.61 -8.24
C SER A 359 13.82 -13.84 -9.75
N ASN A 360 12.68 -14.09 -10.41
CA ASN A 360 12.61 -14.24 -11.87
C ASN A 360 12.17 -12.95 -12.60
N GLY A 361 12.38 -11.80 -11.95
CA GLY A 361 12.08 -10.48 -12.51
C GLY A 361 10.62 -10.05 -12.38
N VAL A 362 10.31 -8.91 -12.99
CA VAL A 362 8.98 -8.27 -12.95
C VAL A 362 7.93 -9.19 -13.56
N VAL A 363 6.76 -9.27 -12.93
CA VAL A 363 5.65 -10.11 -13.41
C VAL A 363 4.79 -9.31 -14.38
N LEU A 364 4.58 -9.86 -15.57
CA LEU A 364 3.64 -9.35 -16.56
C LEU A 364 2.38 -10.22 -16.54
N THR A 365 1.28 -9.65 -16.07
CA THR A 365 -0.02 -10.33 -15.98
C THR A 365 -0.96 -9.80 -17.05
N LYS A 366 -1.43 -10.70 -17.92
CA LYS A 366 -2.33 -10.32 -19.02
C LYS A 366 -3.76 -10.07 -18.54
N TYR A 367 -4.23 -10.90 -17.63
CA TYR A 367 -5.58 -10.83 -17.06
C TYR A 367 -5.58 -11.38 -15.64
N THR A 368 -6.58 -10.96 -14.87
CA THR A 368 -6.88 -11.48 -13.53
C THR A 368 -8.36 -11.86 -13.46
N GLY A 369 -9.04 -11.58 -12.35
CA GLY A 369 -10.48 -11.76 -12.19
C GLY A 369 -10.88 -13.12 -11.63
N SER A 370 -12.18 -13.40 -11.71
CA SER A 370 -12.76 -14.63 -11.16
C SER A 370 -13.72 -15.30 -12.15
N ARG A 371 -13.98 -16.60 -11.99
CA ARG A 371 -15.01 -17.36 -12.74
C ARG A 371 -14.98 -17.13 -14.26
N GLY A 372 -13.79 -17.14 -14.85
CA GLY A 372 -13.58 -16.89 -16.29
C GLY A 372 -13.35 -15.41 -16.61
N LYS A 373 -12.40 -14.77 -15.91
CA LYS A 373 -11.96 -13.37 -16.10
C LYS A 373 -13.01 -12.29 -15.80
N ALA A 374 -14.09 -12.63 -15.07
CA ALA A 374 -15.09 -11.64 -14.68
C ALA A 374 -14.48 -10.55 -13.80
N GLU A 375 -14.99 -9.32 -13.97
CA GLU A 375 -14.55 -8.11 -13.23
C GLU A 375 -13.03 -7.85 -13.34
N SER A 376 -12.44 -8.06 -14.52
CA SER A 376 -11.01 -7.81 -14.75
C SER A 376 -10.71 -7.14 -16.07
N ASN A 377 -9.51 -6.56 -16.17
CA ASN A 377 -8.91 -6.18 -17.43
C ASN A 377 -8.31 -7.41 -18.14
N ASP A 378 -8.44 -7.48 -19.47
CA ASP A 378 -7.70 -8.41 -20.32
C ASP A 378 -6.86 -7.58 -21.30
N ALA A 379 -5.56 -7.50 -21.05
CA ALA A 379 -4.66 -6.64 -21.79
C ALA A 379 -4.57 -7.07 -23.26
N ASN A 380 -4.77 -6.10 -24.17
CA ASN A 380 -4.70 -6.32 -25.60
C ASN A 380 -3.31 -6.84 -26.02
N PRO A 381 -3.24 -7.79 -26.98
CA PRO A 381 -1.98 -8.40 -27.39
C PRO A 381 -0.98 -7.41 -28.00
N GLU A 382 -1.44 -6.36 -28.69
CA GLU A 382 -0.59 -5.31 -29.26
C GLU A 382 0.15 -4.53 -28.16
N TYR A 383 -0.56 -4.19 -27.09
CA TYR A 383 0.02 -3.47 -25.96
C TYR A 383 1.01 -4.36 -25.19
N LEU A 384 0.65 -5.61 -24.93
CA LEU A 384 1.59 -6.58 -24.33
C LEU A 384 2.82 -6.80 -25.21
N GLY A 385 2.67 -6.86 -26.53
CA GLY A 385 3.78 -6.95 -27.47
C GLY A 385 4.75 -5.76 -27.34
N ALA A 386 4.21 -4.55 -27.20
CA ALA A 386 5.01 -3.35 -26.99
C ALA A 386 5.75 -3.37 -25.65
N ILE A 387 5.09 -3.79 -24.55
CA ILE A 387 5.73 -3.88 -23.23
C ILE A 387 6.83 -4.95 -23.21
N ARG A 388 6.61 -6.10 -23.84
CA ARG A 388 7.65 -7.14 -23.98
C ARG A 388 8.86 -6.62 -24.73
N ALA A 389 8.63 -5.97 -25.87
CA ALA A 389 9.71 -5.36 -26.64
C ALA A 389 10.45 -4.28 -25.82
N LEU A 390 9.73 -3.49 -25.03
CA LEU A 390 10.32 -2.48 -24.14
C LEU A 390 11.25 -3.12 -23.10
N PHE A 391 10.78 -4.16 -22.41
CA PHE A 391 11.57 -4.89 -21.41
C PHE A 391 12.79 -5.56 -22.03
N ASP A 392 12.63 -6.26 -23.15
CA ASP A 392 13.72 -6.95 -23.84
C ASP A 392 14.79 -5.96 -24.33
N ASN A 393 14.37 -4.83 -24.93
CA ASN A 393 15.28 -3.81 -25.44
C ASN A 393 16.09 -3.10 -24.33
N HIS A 394 15.58 -3.07 -23.11
CA HIS A 394 16.25 -2.49 -21.94
C HIS A 394 16.83 -3.55 -21.00
N ASN A 395 16.91 -4.82 -21.44
CA ASN A 395 17.44 -5.95 -20.68
C ASN A 395 16.75 -6.20 -19.33
N VAL A 396 15.52 -5.74 -19.13
CA VAL A 396 14.73 -5.98 -17.92
C VAL A 396 14.51 -7.49 -17.77
N VAL A 397 14.72 -8.02 -16.57
CA VAL A 397 14.34 -9.40 -16.26
C VAL A 397 12.85 -9.41 -15.97
N TRP A 398 12.09 -10.19 -16.73
CA TRP A 398 10.64 -10.29 -16.58
C TRP A 398 10.14 -11.71 -16.82
N GLN A 399 8.95 -11.99 -16.33
CA GLN A 399 8.25 -13.26 -16.45
C GLN A 399 6.74 -13.02 -16.64
N VAL A 400 6.03 -14.04 -17.12
CA VAL A 400 4.55 -14.04 -17.12
C VAL A 400 4.07 -14.74 -15.85
N GLY A 401 3.02 -14.22 -15.24
CA GLY A 401 2.42 -14.82 -14.04
C GLY A 401 0.92 -14.57 -13.93
N GLU A 402 0.20 -15.59 -13.51
CA GLU A 402 -1.20 -15.59 -13.10
C GLU A 402 -1.30 -15.93 -11.59
N LEU A 403 -2.37 -15.46 -10.95
CA LEU A 403 -2.59 -15.59 -9.50
C LEU A 403 -2.67 -17.04 -9.00
N GLY A 404 -3.23 -17.95 -9.78
CA GLY A 404 -3.44 -19.34 -9.36
C GLY A 404 -4.21 -20.16 -10.39
N LYS A 405 -4.40 -21.45 -10.10
CA LYS A 405 -5.19 -22.34 -10.95
C LYS A 405 -6.68 -21.98 -10.89
N VAL A 406 -7.40 -22.32 -11.96
CA VAL A 406 -8.87 -22.21 -12.07
C VAL A 406 -9.57 -23.36 -11.36
#